data_AF-A0A645J121-F1
#
_entry.id   AF-A0A645J121-F1
#
_cell.length_a   1.000
_cell.length_b   1.000
_cell.length_c   1.000
_cell.angle_alpha   90.00
_cell.angle_beta   90.00
_cell.angle_gamma   90.00
#
_symmetry.space_group_name_H-M   'P 1'
#
loop_
_entity.id
_entity.type
_entity.pdbx_description
1 polymer ?
#
loop_
_entity_poly.entity_id
_entity_poly.type
_entity_poly.pdbx_seq_one_letter_code
_entity_poly.pdbx_strand_id
1 'polypeptide(L)'
;MELAVFLKKQNLRPEQVQDFYPTPGTISTCMYYTGLDPYSLKPVYTAVSPKEKAMQRALMQYFLPQNRSLVEQALRLVGRTKLIARDSNALISPAVPTQRMPITSRRRSDEKKPKR
;
A
#
# COMPACT_ATOMS: atom_id res chain seq x y z
N MET A 1 -8.38 0.89 -7.20
CA MET A 1 -8.59 -0.49 -6.70
C MET A 1 -8.59 -1.50 -7.83
N GLU A 2 -9.42 -1.31 -8.86
CA GLU A 2 -9.53 -2.24 -9.98
C GLU A 2 -8.20 -2.48 -10.69
N LEU A 3 -7.40 -1.42 -10.86
CA LEU A 3 -6.05 -1.53 -11.41
C LEU A 3 -5.15 -2.48 -10.60
N ALA A 4 -5.17 -2.42 -9.26
CA ALA A 4 -4.34 -3.30 -8.43
C ALA A 4 -4.75 -4.77 -8.58
N VAL A 5 -6.05 -5.05 -8.66
CA VAL A 5 -6.58 -6.39 -8.92
C VAL A 5 -6.19 -6.86 -10.31
N PHE A 6 -6.28 -5.99 -11.30
CA PHE A 6 -5.87 -6.27 -12.67
C PHE A 6 -4.37 -6.60 -12.75
N LEU A 7 -3.50 -5.75 -12.18
CA LEU A 7 -2.05 -5.97 -12.13
C LEU A 7 -1.72 -7.32 -11.50
N LYS A 8 -2.38 -7.66 -10.39
CA LYS A 8 -2.21 -8.96 -9.75
C LYS A 8 -2.62 -10.13 -10.66
N LYS A 9 -3.79 -10.04 -11.31
CA LYS A 9 -4.28 -11.08 -12.24
C LYS A 9 -3.34 -11.29 -13.42
N GLN A 10 -2.73 -10.21 -13.92
CA GLN A 10 -1.76 -10.25 -15.02
C GLN A 10 -0.31 -10.53 -14.55
N ASN A 11 -0.10 -10.76 -13.25
CA ASN A 11 1.21 -10.94 -12.64
C ASN A 11 2.21 -9.79 -12.95
N LEU A 12 1.70 -8.56 -13.08
CA LEU A 12 2.49 -7.35 -13.32
C LEU A 12 2.85 -6.68 -11.99
N ARG A 13 4.12 -6.30 -11.86
CA ARG A 13 4.66 -5.64 -10.67
C ARG A 13 5.41 -4.37 -11.04
N PRO A 14 4.70 -3.24 -11.20
CA PRO A 14 5.35 -1.98 -11.54
C PRO A 14 6.23 -1.51 -10.37
N GLU A 15 7.53 -1.34 -10.64
CA GLU A 15 8.46 -0.76 -9.66
C GLU A 15 8.37 0.77 -9.63
N GLN A 16 8.19 1.38 -10.80
CA GLN A 16 8.04 2.83 -10.92
C GLN A 16 6.57 3.21 -11.00
N VAL A 17 6.17 4.12 -10.10
CA VAL A 17 4.86 4.74 -10.09
C VAL A 17 5.06 6.23 -10.29
N GLN A 18 4.49 6.76 -11.37
CA GLN A 18 4.44 8.18 -11.65
C GLN A 18 3.17 8.77 -11.05
N ASP A 19 3.34 9.83 -10.27
CA ASP A 19 2.23 10.64 -9.81
C ASP A 19 1.78 11.58 -10.93
N PHE A 20 0.48 11.82 -11.03
CA PHE A 20 -0.06 12.76 -12.01
C PHE A 20 0.39 14.19 -11.67
N TYR A 21 1.04 14.84 -12.64
CA TYR A 21 1.41 16.25 -12.57
C TYR A 21 0.51 17.06 -13.53
N PRO A 22 -0.39 17.92 -13.02
CA PRO A 22 -1.32 18.66 -13.86
C PRO A 22 -0.57 19.58 -14.81
N THR A 23 -0.72 19.30 -16.11
CA THR A 23 -0.13 20.08 -17.18
C THR A 23 -1.20 21.03 -17.74
N PRO A 24 -0.97 22.36 -17.77
CA PRO A 24 -1.95 23.31 -18.29
C PRO A 24 -2.39 22.97 -19.71
N GLY A 25 -3.65 23.25 -20.04
CA GLY A 25 -4.21 23.02 -21.38
C GLY A 25 -4.60 21.57 -21.69
N THR A 26 -4.51 20.64 -20.73
CA THR A 26 -4.97 19.27 -20.92
C THR A 26 -6.32 19.01 -20.26
N ILE A 27 -7.10 18.12 -20.87
CA ILE A 27 -8.37 17.63 -20.31
C ILE A 27 -8.18 17.01 -18.92
N SER A 28 -7.11 16.23 -18.73
CA SER A 28 -6.81 15.59 -17.45
C SER A 28 -6.60 16.59 -16.32
N THR A 29 -6.03 17.76 -16.62
CA THR A 29 -5.89 18.85 -15.67
C THR A 29 -7.22 19.48 -15.34
N CYS A 30 -8.08 19.73 -16.33
CA CYS A 30 -9.45 20.19 -16.08
C CYS A 30 -10.19 19.19 -15.18
N MET A 31 -10.17 17.90 -15.50
CA MET A 31 -10.77 16.83 -14.68
C MET A 31 -10.20 16.80 -13.26
N TYR A 32 -8.89 17.01 -13.10
CA TYR A 32 -8.24 17.02 -11.79
C TYR A 32 -8.74 18.16 -10.90
N TYR A 33 -8.96 19.35 -11.47
CA TYR A 33 -9.43 20.52 -10.72
C TYR A 33 -10.94 20.59 -10.55
N THR A 34 -11.72 20.18 -11.56
CA THR A 34 -13.18 20.23 -11.50
C THR A 34 -13.79 18.99 -10.86
N GLY A 35 -13.08 17.85 -10.87
CA GLY A 35 -13.62 16.56 -10.45
C GLY A 35 -14.76 16.08 -11.36
N LEU A 36 -14.85 16.58 -12.60
CA LEU A 36 -15.89 16.22 -13.56
C LEU A 36 -15.27 15.63 -14.83
N ASP A 37 -15.94 14.63 -15.39
CA ASP A 37 -15.72 14.19 -16.77
C ASP A 37 -16.13 15.32 -17.73
N PRO A 38 -15.25 15.78 -18.64
CA PRO A 38 -15.55 16.89 -19.55
C PRO A 38 -16.68 16.58 -20.56
N TYR A 39 -16.96 15.30 -20.84
CA TYR A 39 -17.95 14.90 -21.83
C TYR A 39 -19.29 14.60 -21.18
N SER A 40 -19.27 13.88 -20.05
CA SER A 40 -20.51 13.46 -19.38
C SER A 40 -20.94 14.38 -18.24
N LEU A 41 -20.07 15.30 -17.80
CA LEU A 41 -20.24 16.16 -16.63
C LEU A 41 -20.55 15.40 -15.33
N LYS A 42 -20.28 14.09 -15.30
CA LYS A 42 -20.44 13.29 -14.09
C LYS A 42 -19.22 13.46 -13.19
N PRO A 43 -19.41 13.40 -11.86
CA PRO A 43 -18.30 13.37 -10.92
C PRO A 43 -17.33 12.23 -11.22
N VAL A 44 -16.04 12.58 -11.33
CA VAL A 44 -14.92 11.66 -11.45
C VAL A 44 -14.06 11.79 -10.20
N TYR A 45 -13.80 10.66 -9.57
CA TYR A 45 -12.95 10.62 -8.39
C TYR A 45 -11.48 10.87 -8.77
N THR A 46 -10.88 11.88 -8.15
CA THR A 46 -9.45 12.21 -8.25
C THR A 46 -8.85 12.32 -6.85
N ALA A 47 -7.71 11.66 -6.61
CA ALA A 47 -7.00 11.77 -5.33
C ALA A 47 -6.18 13.05 -5.30
N VAL A 48 -6.57 14.00 -4.46
CA VAL A 48 -5.88 15.29 -4.32
C VAL A 48 -4.95 15.29 -3.12
N SER A 49 -5.38 14.66 -2.01
CA SER A 49 -4.61 14.67 -0.77
C SER A 49 -3.35 13.80 -0.86
N PRO A 50 -2.23 14.17 -0.21
CA PRO A 50 -1.02 13.36 -0.19
C PRO A 50 -1.26 11.93 0.35
N LYS A 51 -2.14 11.81 1.34
CA LYS A 51 -2.50 10.52 1.95
C LYS A 51 -3.23 9.61 0.97
N GLU A 52 -4.20 10.14 0.22
CA GLU A 52 -4.91 9.35 -0.79
C GLU A 52 -4.00 8.95 -1.94
N LYS A 53 -3.13 9.85 -2.41
CA LYS A 53 -2.12 9.53 -3.43
C LYS A 53 -1.18 8.42 -2.95
N ALA A 54 -0.70 8.50 -1.71
CA ALA A 54 0.13 7.46 -1.10
C ALA A 54 -0.61 6.12 -1.01
N MET A 55 -1.89 6.11 -0.64
CA MET A 55 -2.72 4.90 -0.64
C MET A 55 -2.91 4.33 -2.04
N GLN A 56 -3.17 5.16 -3.06
CA GLN A 56 -3.29 4.72 -4.46
C GLN A 56 -1.99 4.12 -4.98
N ARG A 57 -0.85 4.77 -4.71
CA ARG A 57 0.48 4.26 -5.06
C ARG A 57 0.77 2.94 -4.35
N ALA A 58 0.49 2.84 -3.06
CA ALA A 58 0.66 1.63 -2.27
C ALA A 58 -0.13 0.45 -2.84
N LEU A 59 -1.35 0.69 -3.38
CA LEU A 59 -2.15 -0.34 -4.04
C LEU A 59 -1.49 -0.90 -5.31
N MET A 60 -0.79 -0.07 -6.09
CA MET A 60 -0.06 -0.55 -7.28
C MET A 60 1.19 -1.36 -6.89
N GLN A 61 1.77 -1.04 -5.73
CA GLN A 61 2.94 -1.69 -5.18
C GLN A 61 2.59 -2.58 -3.97
N TYR A 62 1.47 -3.29 -4.05
CA TYR A 62 0.92 -4.07 -2.92
C TYR A 62 1.85 -5.16 -2.40
N PHE A 63 2.79 -5.63 -3.23
CA PHE A 63 3.77 -6.66 -2.91
C PHE A 63 4.91 -6.15 -2.02
N LEU A 64 5.07 -4.83 -1.89
CA LEU A 64 6.09 -4.25 -1.02
C LEU A 64 5.62 -4.30 0.45
N PRO A 65 6.39 -4.90 1.37
CA PRO A 65 5.98 -5.06 2.76
C PRO A 65 5.81 -3.70 3.49
N GLN A 66 6.56 -2.68 3.07
CA GLN A 66 6.50 -1.33 3.61
C GLN A 66 5.13 -0.66 3.36
N ASN A 67 4.48 -1.02 2.25
CA ASN A 67 3.18 -0.47 1.85
C ASN A 67 1.99 -1.20 2.48
N ARG A 68 2.22 -2.30 3.19
CA ARG A 68 1.18 -3.18 3.73
C ARG A 68 0.14 -2.44 4.56
N SER A 69 0.59 -1.54 5.45
CA SER A 69 -0.31 -0.75 6.31
C SER A 69 -1.20 0.20 5.52
N LEU A 70 -0.65 0.86 4.49
CA LEU A 70 -1.40 1.74 3.60
C LEU A 70 -2.39 0.98 2.72
N VAL A 71 -2.00 -0.19 2.21
CA VAL A 71 -2.90 -1.06 1.44
C VAL A 71 -4.05 -1.57 2.31
N GLU A 72 -3.76 -1.99 3.54
CA GLU A 72 -4.80 -2.41 4.49
C GLU A 72 -5.79 -1.28 4.80
N GLN A 73 -5.28 -0.06 5.04
CA GLN A 73 -6.12 1.13 5.24
C GLN A 73 -6.99 1.41 4.00
N ALA A 74 -6.40 1.41 2.80
CA ALA A 74 -7.12 1.64 1.55
C ALA A 74 -8.23 0.60 1.32
N LEU A 75 -7.95 -0.68 1.61
CA LEU A 75 -8.93 -1.76 1.47
C LEU A 75 -10.08 -1.65 2.45
N ARG A 76 -9.80 -1.20 3.69
CA ARG A 76 -10.85 -0.96 4.70
C ARG A 76 -11.71 0.25 4.33
N LEU A 77 -11.11 1.34 3.86
CA LEU A 77 -11.84 2.54 3.43
C LEU A 77 -12.83 2.24 2.29
N VAL A 78 -12.45 1.39 1.35
CA VAL A 78 -13.31 0.99 0.22
C VAL A 78 -14.25 -0.18 0.57
N GLY A 79 -14.16 -0.73 1.79
CA GLY A 79 -14.97 -1.87 2.23
C GLY A 79 -14.65 -3.21 1.54
N ARG A 80 -13.48 -3.32 0.90
CA ARG A 80 -13.03 -4.53 0.15
C ARG A 80 -12.14 -5.43 1.00
N THR A 81 -12.53 -5.67 2.25
CA THR A 81 -11.76 -6.49 3.23
C THR A 81 -11.55 -7.94 2.79
N LYS A 82 -12.38 -8.46 1.88
CA LYS A 82 -12.22 -9.80 1.27
C LYS A 82 -10.88 -9.99 0.55
N LEU A 83 -10.24 -8.91 0.11
CA LEU A 83 -8.92 -8.96 -0.53
C LEU A 83 -7.77 -9.05 0.49
N ILE A 84 -8.07 -9.16 1.78
CA ILE A 84 -7.14 -9.41 2.88
C ILE A 84 -7.32 -10.87 3.31
N ALA A 85 -6.76 -11.80 2.54
CA ALA A 85 -6.87 -13.23 2.79
C ALA A 85 -5.56 -13.96 2.44
N ARG A 86 -5.50 -15.26 2.73
CA ARG A 86 -4.35 -16.12 2.39
C ARG A 86 -4.53 -16.81 1.03
N ASP A 87 -5.54 -16.42 0.26
CA ASP A 87 -5.87 -17.02 -1.02
C ASP A 87 -5.05 -16.41 -2.17
N SER A 88 -5.05 -17.09 -3.30
CA SER A 88 -4.38 -16.61 -4.52
C SER A 88 -4.99 -15.33 -5.07
N ASN A 89 -6.20 -14.94 -4.64
CA ASN A 89 -6.90 -13.74 -5.10
C ASN A 89 -6.70 -12.50 -4.19
N ALA A 90 -6.25 -12.64 -2.95
CA ALA A 90 -6.02 -11.52 -2.02
C ALA A 90 -4.81 -10.63 -2.33
N LEU A 91 -4.98 -9.31 -2.32
CA LEU A 91 -3.86 -8.38 -2.53
C LEU A 91 -2.82 -8.47 -1.41
N ILE A 92 -3.24 -8.67 -0.16
CA ILE A 92 -2.35 -8.79 1.00
C ILE A 92 -2.79 -9.94 1.90
N SER A 93 -1.83 -10.55 2.59
CA SER A 93 -2.13 -11.54 3.63
C SER A 93 -2.49 -10.88 4.96
N PRO A 94 -3.37 -11.51 5.77
CA PRO A 94 -3.70 -11.02 7.11
C PRO A 94 -2.45 -10.93 7.97
N ALA A 95 -2.43 -9.96 8.89
CA ALA A 95 -1.27 -9.72 9.74
C ALA A 95 -1.04 -10.98 10.59
N VAL A 96 0.13 -11.58 10.48
CA VAL A 96 0.51 -12.64 11.42
C VAL A 96 0.83 -11.92 12.74
N PRO A 97 0.21 -12.31 13.86
CA PRO A 97 0.63 -11.79 15.15
C PRO A 97 2.10 -12.18 15.34
N THR A 98 3.00 -11.20 15.35
CA THR A 98 4.38 -11.42 15.75
C THR A 98 4.33 -11.93 17.19
N GLN A 99 4.50 -13.24 17.37
CA GLN A 99 4.83 -13.80 18.67
C GLN A 99 6.18 -13.18 19.05
N ARG A 100 6.15 -12.25 20.02
CA ARG A 100 7.37 -11.74 20.65
C ARG A 100 8.09 -12.95 21.25
N MET A 101 9.16 -13.41 20.62
CA MET A 101 10.01 -14.42 21.22
C MET A 101 10.59 -13.81 22.53
N PRO A 102 10.47 -14.49 23.68
CA PRO A 102 11.00 -13.97 24.92
C PRO A 102 12.52 -13.82 24.78
N ILE A 103 13.04 -12.64 25.11
CA ILE A 103 14.47 -12.37 25.18
C ILE A 103 15.03 -13.26 26.28
N THR A 104 15.68 -14.36 25.91
CA THR A 104 16.41 -15.18 26.89
C THR A 104 17.62 -14.36 27.35
N SER A 105 17.61 -13.89 28.59
CA SER A 105 18.76 -13.25 29.21
C SER A 105 19.89 -14.29 29.32
N ARG A 106 20.89 -14.18 28.44
CA ARG A 106 22.15 -14.91 28.60
C ARG A 106 22.81 -14.43 29.89
N ARG A 107 22.74 -15.25 30.95
CA ARG A 107 23.55 -15.09 32.16
C ARG A 107 25.02 -15.06 31.75
N ARG A 108 25.71 -13.94 32.02
CA ARG A 108 27.18 -13.89 31.99
C ARG A 108 27.68 -14.73 33.16
N SER A 109 28.38 -15.81 32.87
CA SER A 109 29.22 -16.49 33.84
C SER A 109 30.47 -15.64 34.07
N ASP A 110 30.63 -15.16 35.30
CA ASP A 110 31.85 -14.53 35.80
C ASP A 110 33.01 -15.53 35.75
N GLU A 111 33.95 -15.34 34.82
CA GLU A 111 35.22 -16.06 34.81
C GLU A 111 36.27 -15.22 35.58
N LYS A 112 36.36 -15.47 36.88
CA LYS A 112 37.46 -14.97 37.73
C LYS A 112 38.76 -15.62 37.27
N LYS A 113 39.62 -14.87 36.58
CA LYS A 113 41.01 -15.26 36.28
C LYS A 113 41.89 -15.06 37.52
N PRO A 114 42.76 -16.03 37.90
CA PRO A 114 43.66 -15.85 39.05
C PRO A 114 44.82 -14.93 38.69
N LYS A 115 45.20 -14.04 39.62
CA LYS A 115 46.40 -13.22 39.55
C LYS A 115 47.64 -14.11 39.71
N ARG A 116 48.62 -13.96 38.81
CA ARG A 116 50.03 -14.31 39.02
C ARG A 116 50.85 -13.05 38.86
#